data_AF-A0A1Y3XN19-F1
#
_entry.id   AF-A0A1Y3XN19-F1
#
_cell.length_a   1.000
_cell.length_b   1.000
_cell.length_c   1.000
_cell.angle_alpha   90.00
_cell.angle_beta   90.00
_cell.angle_gamma   90.00
#
_symmetry.space_group_name_H-M   'P 1'
#
loop_
_entity.id
_entity.type
_entity.pdbx_description
1 polymer ?
#
loop_
_entity_poly.entity_id
_entity_poly.type
_entity_poly.pdbx_seq_one_letter_code
_entity_poly.pdbx_strand_id
1 'polypeptide(L)'
;MSFLILFNLFGWPLVLGLFALIGGNLPKALICFSISAVVFFIGYRIYQKEESEERRQKEEEFEEHWLLKCKFNSVRESVENQIPENAEPVRKGEYLMWCTDQSLCWFPIELSVGEENFKLVQIPKDQIYFYVESGDVNTIINGTGGNSSYSFLTGFHGKIDPINVSTTIQDTRCIQLYYKENGADNRFDLAFEDLNYLRRLLPGKDYETVARSQTPAPHTPPEKATSDKLKELSDMLANELITQQEYDEARRSLVAKLMQ
;
A
#
# COMPACT_ATOMS: atom_id res chain seq x y z
N MET A 1 19.17 28.67 -16.18
CA MET A 1 19.18 28.96 -17.66
C MET A 1 20.24 28.16 -18.43
N SER A 2 19.99 27.65 -19.65
CA SER A 2 20.97 26.85 -20.44
C SER A 2 22.18 27.67 -20.93
N PHE A 3 23.39 27.15 -20.70
CA PHE A 3 24.69 27.69 -21.11
C PHE A 3 24.77 28.13 -22.60
N LEU A 4 24.00 27.47 -23.46
CA LEU A 4 23.85 27.77 -24.89
C LEU A 4 23.23 29.16 -25.18
N ILE A 5 22.37 29.67 -24.30
CA ILE A 5 21.72 30.99 -24.47
C ILE A 5 22.70 32.10 -24.09
N LEU A 6 23.45 31.92 -22.99
CA LEU A 6 24.56 32.81 -22.64
C LEU A 6 25.58 32.82 -23.78
N PHE A 7 26.07 31.67 -24.24
CA PHE A 7 27.10 31.62 -25.28
C PHE A 7 26.71 32.33 -26.59
N ASN A 8 25.44 32.23 -27.00
CA ASN A 8 24.94 32.94 -28.19
C ASN A 8 24.76 34.45 -27.98
N LEU A 9 24.39 34.91 -26.79
CA LEU A 9 24.28 36.35 -26.48
C LEU A 9 25.66 37.01 -26.24
N PHE A 10 26.63 36.25 -25.73
CA PHE A 10 27.99 36.74 -25.41
C PHE A 10 28.98 36.64 -26.57
N GLY A 11 28.93 35.57 -27.35
CA GLY A 11 29.95 35.26 -28.34
C GLY A 11 29.95 36.23 -29.53
N TRP A 12 28.78 36.56 -30.07
CA TRP A 12 28.66 37.34 -31.30
C TRP A 12 29.11 38.80 -31.17
N PRO A 13 28.72 39.57 -30.13
CA PRO A 13 29.19 40.94 -29.95
C PRO A 13 30.70 41.03 -29.70
N LEU A 14 31.28 40.06 -28.99
CA LEU A 14 32.73 39.94 -28.76
C LEU A 14 33.50 39.67 -30.06
N VAL A 15 32.99 38.75 -30.88
CA VAL A 15 33.54 38.42 -32.20
C VAL A 15 33.47 39.63 -33.14
N LEU A 16 32.33 40.32 -33.19
CA LEU A 16 32.17 41.55 -33.99
C LEU A 16 33.08 42.70 -33.50
N GLY A 17 33.25 42.84 -32.19
CA GLY A 17 34.19 43.80 -31.59
C GLY A 17 35.64 43.52 -31.98
N LEU A 18 36.06 42.24 -31.97
CA LEU A 18 37.37 41.78 -32.44
C LEU A 18 37.59 42.08 -33.92
N PHE A 19 36.61 41.79 -34.78
CA PHE A 19 36.69 42.11 -36.21
C PHE A 19 36.77 43.62 -36.47
N ALA A 20 36.04 44.45 -35.70
CA ALA A 20 36.12 45.90 -35.80
C ALA A 20 37.49 46.46 -35.35
N LEU A 21 38.12 45.82 -34.36
CA LEU A 21 39.46 46.15 -33.88
C LEU A 21 40.53 45.83 -34.94
N ILE A 22 40.46 44.64 -35.55
CA ILE A 22 41.35 44.20 -36.64
C ILE A 22 41.17 45.10 -37.88
N GLY A 23 39.95 45.56 -38.14
CA GLY A 23 39.64 46.51 -39.23
C GLY A 23 39.95 47.98 -38.93
N GLY A 24 40.60 48.31 -37.80
CA GLY A 24 41.01 49.68 -37.46
C GLY A 24 39.89 50.62 -37.00
N ASN A 25 38.67 50.10 -36.73
CA ASN A 25 37.51 50.91 -36.32
C ASN A 25 37.31 50.86 -34.80
N LEU A 26 38.22 51.54 -34.10
CA LEU A 26 38.31 51.60 -32.64
C LEU A 26 37.00 52.06 -31.94
N PRO A 27 36.25 53.07 -32.44
CA PRO A 27 34.99 53.48 -31.85
C PRO A 27 33.91 52.38 -31.88
N LYS A 28 33.80 51.64 -32.99
CA LYS A 28 32.84 50.54 -33.11
C LYS A 28 33.20 49.35 -32.21
N ALA A 29 34.50 49.04 -32.13
CA ALA A 29 35.00 48.01 -31.21
C ALA A 29 34.64 48.34 -29.75
N LEU A 30 34.86 49.59 -29.30
CA LEU A 30 34.51 50.06 -27.96
C LEU A 30 33.02 49.90 -27.63
N ILE A 31 32.13 50.21 -28.58
CA ILE A 31 30.67 50.02 -28.41
C ILE A 31 30.31 48.54 -28.28
N CYS A 32 30.92 47.66 -29.09
CA CYS A 32 30.67 46.22 -29.00
C CYS A 32 31.15 45.62 -27.67
N PHE A 33 32.32 46.02 -27.17
CA PHE A 33 32.81 45.57 -25.86
C PHE A 33 31.98 46.12 -24.70
N SER A 34 31.52 47.38 -24.77
CA SER A 34 30.68 47.95 -23.69
C SER A 34 29.31 47.27 -23.61
N ILE A 35 28.67 46.97 -24.75
CA ILE A 35 27.43 46.20 -24.79
C ILE A 35 27.65 44.80 -24.22
N SER A 36 28.74 44.13 -24.60
CA SER A 36 29.09 42.80 -24.08
C SER A 36 29.28 42.82 -22.56
N ALA A 37 29.96 43.84 -22.04
CA ALA A 37 30.20 44.01 -20.61
C ALA A 37 28.90 44.25 -19.82
N VAL A 38 27.98 45.07 -20.35
CA VAL A 38 26.68 45.33 -19.71
C VAL A 38 25.81 44.08 -19.69
N VAL A 39 25.70 43.37 -20.81
CA VAL A 39 24.94 42.11 -20.87
C VAL A 39 25.56 41.07 -19.94
N PHE A 40 26.89 41.05 -19.81
CA PHE A 40 27.60 40.11 -18.92
C PHE A 40 27.30 40.41 -17.47
N PHE A 41 27.33 41.69 -17.11
CA PHE A 41 27.00 42.13 -15.77
C PHE A 41 25.54 41.79 -15.41
N ILE A 42 24.58 41.99 -16.33
CA ILE A 42 23.17 41.64 -16.12
C ILE A 42 23.00 40.12 -15.99
N GLY A 43 23.59 39.34 -16.91
CA GLY A 43 23.52 37.87 -16.89
C GLY A 43 24.15 37.28 -15.62
N TYR A 44 25.29 37.82 -15.20
CA TYR A 44 25.96 37.44 -13.96
C TYR A 44 25.09 37.73 -12.73
N ARG A 45 24.41 38.87 -12.69
CA ARG A 45 23.49 39.24 -11.59
C ARG A 45 22.26 38.33 -11.53
N ILE A 46 21.70 37.93 -12.68
CA ILE A 46 20.59 36.97 -12.75
C ILE A 46 21.04 35.59 -12.28
N TYR A 47 22.18 35.10 -12.77
CA TYR A 47 22.75 33.82 -12.37
C TYR A 47 23.00 33.76 -10.87
N GLN A 48 23.61 34.79 -10.28
CA GLN A 48 23.80 34.84 -8.83
C GLN A 48 22.47 34.82 -8.05
N LYS A 49 21.42 35.44 -8.60
CA LYS A 49 20.10 35.43 -7.99
C LYS A 49 19.47 34.03 -8.03
N GLU A 50 19.50 33.36 -9.18
CA GLU A 50 19.01 31.98 -9.36
C GLU A 50 19.75 31.01 -8.40
N GLU A 51 21.08 31.08 -8.33
CA GLU A 51 21.90 30.24 -7.44
C GLU A 51 21.67 30.56 -5.94
N SER A 52 21.28 31.79 -5.60
CA SER A 52 20.93 32.16 -4.22
C SER A 52 19.52 31.71 -3.83
N GLU A 53 18.58 31.71 -4.77
CA GLU A 53 17.21 31.24 -4.56
C GLU A 53 17.19 29.72 -4.42
N GLU A 54 17.91 28.98 -5.27
CA GLU A 54 18.06 27.53 -5.13
C GLU A 54 18.74 27.13 -3.80
N ARG A 55 19.75 27.90 -3.36
CA ARG A 55 20.38 27.66 -2.05
C ARG A 55 19.41 27.89 -0.91
N ARG A 56 18.63 28.98 -0.96
CA ARG A 56 17.62 29.27 0.05
C ARG A 56 16.54 28.20 0.11
N GLN A 57 16.03 27.74 -1.04
CA GLN A 57 15.05 26.65 -1.09
C GLN A 57 15.61 25.37 -0.47
N LYS A 58 16.86 25.00 -0.77
CA LYS A 58 17.51 23.83 -0.14
C LYS A 58 17.71 24.00 1.36
N GLU A 59 18.01 25.21 1.81
CA GLU A 59 18.11 25.53 3.24
C GLU A 59 16.74 25.45 3.93
N GLU A 60 15.68 25.98 3.31
CA GLU A 60 14.29 25.90 3.79
C GLU A 60 13.82 24.44 3.85
N GLU A 61 13.99 23.65 2.79
CA GLU A 61 13.67 22.22 2.76
C GLU A 61 14.44 21.44 3.85
N PHE A 62 15.72 21.76 4.02
CA PHE A 62 16.54 21.13 5.06
C PHE A 62 16.06 21.51 6.47
N GLU A 63 15.71 22.77 6.69
CA GLU A 63 15.20 23.27 7.97
C GLU A 63 13.84 22.64 8.30
N GLU A 64 12.92 22.57 7.33
CA GLU A 64 11.63 21.89 7.48
C GLU A 64 11.80 20.42 7.84
N HIS A 65 12.64 19.69 7.10
CA HIS A 65 12.92 18.29 7.39
C HIS A 65 13.59 18.10 8.76
N TRP A 66 14.49 19.00 9.15
CA TRP A 66 15.13 18.97 10.47
C TRP A 66 14.12 19.22 11.59
N LEU A 67 13.24 20.22 11.45
CA LEU A 67 12.17 20.51 12.42
C LEU A 67 11.22 19.31 12.56
N LEU A 68 10.86 18.68 11.44
CA LEU A 68 10.03 17.49 11.43
C LEU A 68 10.67 16.35 12.19
N LYS A 69 11.97 16.12 11.98
CA LYS A 69 12.77 15.12 12.71
C LYS A 69 12.82 15.41 14.21
N CYS A 70 13.01 16.67 14.62
CA CYS A 70 12.96 17.07 16.02
C CYS A 70 11.59 16.78 16.65
N LYS A 71 10.51 17.10 15.93
CA LYS A 71 9.14 16.85 16.40
C LYS A 71 8.85 15.36 16.53
N PHE A 72 9.28 14.54 15.56
CA PHE A 72 9.18 13.09 15.63
C PHE A 72 9.92 12.52 16.84
N ASN A 73 11.18 12.93 17.05
CA ASN A 73 11.98 12.45 18.19
C ASN A 73 11.32 12.81 19.53
N SER A 74 10.78 14.02 19.66
CA SER A 74 10.05 14.44 20.86
C SER A 74 8.81 13.57 21.12
N VAL A 75 8.03 13.25 20.09
CA VAL A 75 6.87 12.36 20.23
C VAL A 75 7.32 10.93 20.56
N ARG A 76 8.36 10.43 19.88
CA ARG A 76 8.92 9.10 20.15
C ARG A 76 9.38 8.96 21.60
N GLU A 77 10.12 9.92 22.13
CA GLU A 77 10.53 9.94 23.55
C GLU A 77 9.33 9.89 24.51
N SER A 78 8.23 10.58 24.16
CA SER A 78 7.00 10.55 24.98
C SER A 78 6.25 9.21 24.94
N VAL A 79 6.42 8.44 23.86
CA VAL A 79 5.75 7.15 23.63
C VAL A 79 6.63 5.97 24.03
N GLU A 80 7.96 6.15 24.13
CA GLU A 80 8.94 5.08 24.36
C GLU A 80 8.61 4.19 25.57
N ASN A 81 8.19 4.79 26.68
CA ASN A 81 7.78 4.05 27.89
C ASN A 81 6.48 3.25 27.74
N GLN A 82 5.70 3.49 26.68
CA GLN A 82 4.45 2.79 26.37
C GLN A 82 4.65 1.62 25.40
N ILE A 83 5.81 1.53 24.75
CA ILE A 83 6.14 0.48 23.80
C ILE A 83 6.64 -0.74 24.61
N PRO A 84 5.89 -1.85 24.65
CA PRO A 84 6.32 -3.03 25.35
C PRO A 84 7.40 -3.79 24.55
N GLU A 85 8.18 -4.63 25.23
CA GLU A 85 9.21 -5.46 24.60
C GLU A 85 8.66 -6.44 23.55
N ASN A 86 7.38 -6.78 23.61
CA ASN A 86 6.72 -7.69 22.65
C ASN A 86 6.14 -6.98 21.42
N ALA A 87 6.43 -5.69 21.22
CA ALA A 87 6.08 -4.98 20.00
C ALA A 87 6.86 -5.58 18.81
N GLU A 88 6.16 -6.02 17.76
CA GLU A 88 6.80 -6.53 16.56
C GLU A 88 6.73 -5.49 15.43
N PRO A 89 7.76 -5.41 14.57
CA PRO A 89 7.72 -4.59 13.37
C PRO A 89 6.70 -5.16 12.37
N VAL A 90 5.86 -4.31 11.82
CA VAL A 90 4.84 -4.64 10.81
C VAL A 90 4.96 -3.72 9.60
N ARG A 91 4.24 -4.06 8.52
CA ARG A 91 4.24 -3.31 7.25
C ARG A 91 5.67 -3.12 6.75
N LYS A 92 6.39 -4.24 6.62
CA LYS A 92 7.81 -4.28 6.19
C LYS A 92 8.76 -3.46 7.07
N GLY A 93 8.43 -3.30 8.36
CA GLY A 93 9.25 -2.56 9.31
C GLY A 93 9.01 -1.05 9.33
N GLU A 94 7.89 -0.58 8.76
CA GLU A 94 7.50 0.83 8.84
C GLU A 94 6.92 1.20 10.21
N TYR A 95 6.25 0.25 10.89
CA TYR A 95 5.58 0.47 12.17
C TYR A 95 5.94 -0.59 13.19
N LEU A 96 5.98 -0.23 14.47
CA LEU A 96 5.83 -1.16 15.57
C LEU A 96 4.34 -1.31 15.85
N MET A 97 3.89 -2.55 16.03
CA MET A 97 2.53 -2.84 16.47
C MET A 97 2.61 -3.72 17.72
N TRP A 98 1.68 -3.52 18.63
CA TRP A 98 1.54 -4.31 19.85
C TRP A 98 0.10 -4.26 20.33
N CYS A 99 -0.22 -5.10 21.31
CA CYS A 99 -1.54 -5.15 21.88
C CYS A 99 -1.47 -5.04 23.40
N THR A 100 -2.27 -4.16 23.96
CA THR A 100 -2.54 -4.10 25.40
C THR A 100 -3.75 -4.97 25.72
N ASP A 101 -4.17 -5.01 26.98
CA ASP A 101 -5.39 -5.72 27.37
C ASP A 101 -6.62 -5.19 26.61
N GLN A 102 -6.69 -3.89 26.35
CA GLN A 102 -7.89 -3.21 25.85
C GLN A 102 -7.76 -2.68 24.41
N SER A 103 -6.54 -2.42 23.93
CA SER A 103 -6.32 -1.76 22.65
C SER A 103 -5.25 -2.43 21.78
N LEU A 104 -5.41 -2.32 20.47
CA LEU A 104 -4.34 -2.52 19.51
C LEU A 104 -3.64 -1.16 19.32
N CYS A 105 -2.32 -1.15 19.44
CA CYS A 105 -1.51 0.05 19.34
C CYS A 105 -0.51 -0.10 18.21
N TRP A 106 -0.23 0.99 17.48
CA TRP A 106 0.89 1.05 16.55
C TRP A 106 1.50 2.44 16.45
N PHE A 107 2.79 2.47 16.13
CA PHE A 107 3.59 3.67 16.03
C PHE A 107 4.68 3.52 14.96
N PRO A 108 4.96 4.54 14.13
CA PRO A 108 5.98 4.46 13.09
C PRO A 108 7.40 4.32 13.67
N ILE A 109 8.23 3.47 13.06
CA ILE A 109 9.62 3.22 13.48
C ILE A 109 10.52 4.38 13.06
N GLU A 110 10.29 4.90 11.85
CA GLU A 110 11.06 5.96 11.21
C GLU A 110 10.14 7.01 10.59
N LEU A 111 10.75 8.16 10.24
CA LEU A 111 10.10 9.30 9.61
C LEU A 111 9.62 9.05 8.16
N SER A 112 9.63 7.80 7.71
CA SER A 112 9.30 7.39 6.33
C SER A 112 7.80 7.32 6.08
N VAL A 113 6.99 7.19 7.12
CA VAL A 113 5.55 7.02 6.99
C VAL A 113 4.84 8.37 6.93
N GLY A 114 4.66 8.89 5.70
CA GLY A 114 3.79 10.04 5.42
C GLY A 114 3.97 11.16 6.43
N GLU A 115 5.09 11.89 6.27
CA GLU A 115 5.76 12.94 7.06
C GLU A 115 5.00 13.62 8.23
N GLU A 116 3.67 13.65 8.26
CA GLU A 116 2.84 14.32 9.26
C GLU A 116 2.09 13.38 10.24
N ASN A 117 2.09 12.05 10.01
CA ASN A 117 1.23 11.09 10.74
C ASN A 117 1.93 10.29 11.85
N PHE A 118 2.95 10.85 12.53
CA PHE A 118 3.70 10.15 13.58
C PHE A 118 3.01 10.12 14.96
N LYS A 119 1.68 10.02 14.99
CA LYS A 119 0.94 9.83 16.24
C LYS A 119 0.92 8.36 16.66
N LEU A 120 0.95 8.12 17.96
CA LEU A 120 0.58 6.82 18.51
C LEU A 120 -0.90 6.58 18.23
N VAL A 121 -1.19 5.53 17.47
CA VAL A 121 -2.57 5.12 17.21
C VAL A 121 -2.93 4.05 18.23
N GLN A 122 -4.03 4.27 18.95
CA GLN A 122 -4.56 3.32 19.92
C GLN A 122 -6.03 3.07 19.60
N ILE A 123 -6.34 1.86 19.12
CA ILE A 123 -7.68 1.46 18.75
C ILE A 123 -8.19 0.43 19.76
N PRO A 124 -9.29 0.72 20.48
CA PRO A 124 -9.93 -0.27 21.35
C PRO A 124 -10.34 -1.53 20.58
N LYS A 125 -10.14 -2.72 21.16
CA LYS A 125 -10.41 -4.01 20.50
C LYS A 125 -11.87 -4.20 20.08
N ASP A 126 -12.81 -3.57 20.79
CA ASP A 126 -14.24 -3.55 20.47
C ASP A 126 -14.55 -2.71 19.24
N GLN A 127 -13.71 -1.72 18.92
CA GLN A 127 -13.81 -0.88 17.72
C GLN A 127 -13.17 -1.53 16.49
N ILE A 128 -12.45 -2.64 16.65
CA ILE A 128 -11.90 -3.43 15.55
C ILE A 128 -12.98 -4.35 15.01
N TYR A 129 -13.34 -4.18 13.74
CA TYR A 129 -14.36 -5.00 13.09
C TYR A 129 -13.82 -6.39 12.77
N PHE A 130 -12.90 -6.43 11.82
CA PHE A 130 -12.23 -7.64 11.39
C PHE A 130 -10.99 -7.28 10.56
N TYR A 131 -10.17 -8.28 10.27
CA TYR A 131 -9.15 -8.20 9.24
C TYR A 131 -9.38 -9.27 8.18
N VAL A 132 -8.95 -8.96 6.95
CA VAL A 132 -9.14 -9.84 5.79
C VAL A 132 -7.88 -9.84 4.92
N GLU A 133 -7.55 -11.01 4.37
CA GLU A 133 -6.51 -11.18 3.36
C GLU A 133 -7.04 -10.69 2.01
N SER A 134 -6.25 -9.89 1.29
CA SER A 134 -6.63 -9.30 0.00
C SER A 134 -5.46 -9.34 -0.97
N GLY A 135 -5.71 -9.48 -2.27
CA GLY A 135 -4.69 -9.58 -3.32
C GLY A 135 -4.37 -11.03 -3.73
N ASP A 136 -3.53 -11.16 -4.76
CA ASP A 136 -3.28 -12.41 -5.47
C ASP A 136 -1.78 -12.68 -5.68
N VAL A 137 -1.45 -13.93 -5.95
CA VAL A 137 -0.12 -14.33 -6.41
C VAL A 137 -0.20 -14.66 -7.90
N ASN A 138 0.41 -13.81 -8.72
CA ASN A 138 0.43 -13.95 -10.17
C ASN A 138 1.82 -14.36 -10.65
N THR A 139 1.86 -15.28 -11.62
CA THR A 139 3.10 -15.63 -12.31
C THR A 139 3.07 -15.00 -13.71
N ILE A 140 3.93 -14.02 -13.94
CA ILE A 140 4.07 -13.36 -15.24
C ILE A 140 5.20 -14.04 -16.00
N ILE A 141 4.86 -14.60 -17.16
CA ILE A 141 5.84 -15.21 -18.07
C ILE A 141 6.06 -14.24 -19.22
N ASN A 142 7.23 -13.60 -19.24
CA ASN A 142 7.63 -12.72 -20.33
C ASN A 142 8.52 -13.52 -21.30
N GLY A 143 8.02 -13.75 -22.52
CA GLY A 143 8.81 -14.30 -23.63
C GLY A 143 9.24 -13.20 -24.57
N THR A 144 10.54 -13.11 -24.85
CA THR A 144 11.09 -12.23 -25.89
C THR A 144 11.96 -13.04 -26.85
N GLY A 145 11.82 -12.78 -28.16
CA GLY A 145 12.51 -13.51 -29.22
C GLY A 145 11.56 -14.36 -30.08
N GLY A 146 11.94 -14.60 -31.34
CA GLY A 146 11.13 -15.34 -32.31
C GLY A 146 11.03 -14.75 -33.73
N ASN A 147 11.80 -13.71 -34.07
CA ASN A 147 11.84 -13.23 -35.45
C ASN A 147 12.83 -14.05 -36.28
N SER A 148 12.32 -14.82 -37.24
CA SER A 148 13.12 -15.45 -38.29
C SER A 148 12.77 -14.82 -39.64
N SER A 149 13.71 -14.12 -40.26
CA SER A 149 13.60 -13.70 -41.66
C SER A 149 14.20 -14.79 -42.55
N TYR A 150 13.38 -15.73 -43.02
CA TYR A 150 13.80 -16.68 -44.06
C TYR A 150 13.51 -16.08 -45.45
N SER A 151 14.56 -15.81 -46.23
CA SER A 151 14.44 -15.47 -47.65
C SER A 151 14.97 -16.63 -48.49
N PHE A 152 14.07 -17.29 -49.23
CA PHE A 152 14.38 -18.47 -50.06
C PHE A 152 15.26 -18.13 -51.28
N LEU A 153 15.36 -16.85 -51.66
CA LEU A 153 15.98 -16.42 -52.92
C LEU A 153 17.49 -16.13 -52.85
N THR A 154 18.09 -16.00 -51.66
CA THR A 154 19.50 -15.53 -51.52
C THR A 154 20.41 -16.37 -50.62
N GLY A 155 19.95 -17.49 -50.05
CA GLY A 155 20.81 -18.42 -49.28
C GLY A 155 21.43 -17.84 -48.00
N PHE A 156 20.91 -16.73 -47.48
CA PHE A 156 21.43 -16.10 -46.27
C PHE A 156 20.95 -16.84 -45.02
N HIS A 157 21.90 -17.30 -44.18
CA HIS A 157 21.61 -17.88 -42.88
C HIS A 157 21.42 -16.74 -41.85
N GLY A 158 20.19 -16.28 -41.70
CA GLY A 158 19.82 -15.31 -40.67
C GLY A 158 20.06 -15.89 -39.26
N LYS A 159 20.67 -15.09 -38.38
CA LYS A 159 20.94 -15.45 -36.99
C LYS A 159 19.61 -15.67 -36.26
N ILE A 160 19.41 -16.84 -35.67
CA ILE A 160 18.24 -17.12 -34.84
C ILE A 160 18.49 -16.47 -33.48
N ASP A 161 17.69 -15.46 -33.15
CA ASP A 161 17.71 -14.92 -31.80
C ASP A 161 17.09 -15.94 -30.84
N PRO A 162 17.81 -16.37 -29.78
CA PRO A 162 17.28 -17.34 -28.83
C PRO A 162 16.05 -16.76 -28.12
N ILE A 163 15.04 -17.61 -27.94
CA ILE A 163 13.85 -17.25 -27.16
C ILE A 163 14.28 -17.15 -25.69
N ASN A 164 14.24 -15.95 -25.13
CA ASN A 164 14.43 -15.71 -23.71
C ASN A 164 13.06 -15.69 -23.03
N VAL A 165 12.83 -16.68 -22.16
CA VAL A 165 11.65 -16.74 -21.30
C VAL A 165 12.09 -16.38 -19.89
N SER A 166 11.57 -15.27 -19.35
CA SER A 166 11.73 -14.91 -17.95
C SER A 166 10.40 -15.08 -17.23
N THR A 167 10.41 -15.77 -16.09
CA THR A 167 9.25 -15.92 -15.22
C THR A 167 9.44 -15.02 -14.01
N THR A 168 8.50 -14.10 -13.78
CA THR A 168 8.48 -13.21 -12.62
C THR A 168 7.25 -13.52 -11.79
N ILE A 169 7.44 -13.81 -10.50
CA ILE A 169 6.34 -13.96 -9.55
C ILE A 169 6.02 -12.56 -9.01
N GLN A 170 4.77 -12.13 -9.17
CA GLN A 170 4.24 -10.91 -8.61
C GLN A 170 3.24 -11.25 -7.51
N ASP A 171 3.63 -10.98 -6.26
CA ASP A 171 2.77 -11.15 -5.09
C ASP A 171 2.20 -9.79 -4.68
N THR A 172 0.87 -9.63 -4.76
CA THR A 172 0.17 -8.40 -4.37
C THR A 172 -0.62 -8.57 -3.07
N ARG A 173 -0.43 -9.69 -2.35
CA ARG A 173 -1.18 -9.96 -1.14
C ARG A 173 -0.86 -8.96 -0.03
N CYS A 174 -1.90 -8.51 0.64
CA CYS A 174 -1.85 -7.66 1.82
C CYS A 174 -2.95 -8.06 2.81
N ILE A 175 -2.91 -7.48 4.00
CA ILE A 175 -3.94 -7.67 5.02
C ILE A 175 -4.60 -6.32 5.25
N GLN A 176 -5.92 -6.30 5.22
CA GLN A 176 -6.70 -5.09 5.45
C GLN A 176 -7.38 -5.20 6.82
N LEU A 177 -6.94 -4.38 7.77
CA LEU A 177 -7.54 -4.25 9.10
C LEU A 177 -8.61 -3.16 9.07
N TYR A 178 -9.85 -3.50 9.36
CA TYR A 178 -10.98 -2.57 9.42
C TYR A 178 -11.35 -2.25 10.86
N TYR A 179 -11.44 -0.95 11.16
CA TYR A 179 -11.72 -0.48 12.52
C TYR A 179 -12.44 0.87 12.51
N LYS A 180 -13.01 1.23 13.65
CA LYS A 180 -13.60 2.54 13.89
C LYS A 180 -12.64 3.43 14.69
N GLU A 181 -12.48 4.68 14.27
CA GLU A 181 -11.75 5.71 15.02
C GLU A 181 -12.57 7.00 14.97
N ASN A 182 -12.85 7.61 16.12
CA ASN A 182 -13.61 8.86 16.22
C ASN A 182 -14.96 8.88 15.47
N GLY A 183 -15.64 7.74 15.39
CA GLY A 183 -16.92 7.64 14.70
C GLY A 183 -16.83 7.28 13.21
N ALA A 184 -15.64 7.30 12.62
CA ALA A 184 -15.41 7.01 11.21
C ALA A 184 -14.81 5.61 11.00
N ASP A 185 -15.18 4.98 9.88
CA ASP A 185 -14.62 3.71 9.45
C ASP A 185 -13.27 3.95 8.78
N ASN A 186 -12.25 3.22 9.24
CA ASN A 186 -10.88 3.33 8.80
C ASN A 186 -10.33 1.96 8.40
N ARG A 187 -9.27 2.00 7.59
CA ARG A 187 -8.55 0.82 7.11
C ARG A 187 -7.05 1.01 7.33
N PHE A 188 -6.41 -0.01 7.87
CA PHE A 188 -4.95 -0.09 7.96
C PHE A 188 -4.45 -1.30 7.18
N ASP A 189 -3.60 -1.03 6.19
CA ASP A 189 -3.06 -2.05 5.29
C ASP A 189 -1.71 -2.54 5.84
N LEU A 190 -1.60 -3.85 6.08
CA LEU A 190 -0.39 -4.54 6.53
C LEU A 190 0.18 -5.43 5.43
N ALA A 191 1.45 -5.82 5.57
CA ALA A 191 2.05 -6.79 4.67
C ALA A 191 1.48 -8.19 4.95
N PHE A 192 1.39 -9.03 3.92
CA PHE A 192 0.90 -10.41 4.09
C PHE A 192 1.73 -11.23 5.10
N GLU A 193 3.02 -10.92 5.22
CA GLU A 193 3.93 -11.55 6.18
C GLU A 193 3.52 -11.33 7.65
N ASP A 194 2.78 -10.24 7.93
CA ASP A 194 2.33 -9.87 9.27
C ASP A 194 1.12 -10.69 9.75
N LEU A 195 0.55 -11.55 8.89
CA LEU A 195 -0.68 -12.30 9.15
C LEU A 195 -0.62 -13.16 10.41
N ASN A 196 0.49 -13.87 10.57
CA ASN A 196 0.70 -14.73 11.74
C ASN A 196 0.84 -13.91 13.03
N TYR A 197 1.37 -12.69 12.94
CA TYR A 197 1.39 -11.79 14.09
C TYR A 197 -0.02 -11.30 14.42
N LEU A 198 -0.79 -10.87 13.42
CA LEU A 198 -2.16 -10.41 13.61
C LEU A 198 -3.07 -11.48 14.22
N ARG A 199 -2.97 -12.72 13.76
CA ARG A 199 -3.71 -13.87 14.29
C ARG A 199 -3.41 -14.12 15.77
N ARG A 200 -2.17 -13.87 16.22
CA ARG A 200 -1.76 -13.96 17.63
C ARG A 200 -2.33 -12.81 18.47
N LEU A 201 -2.30 -11.59 17.95
CA LEU A 201 -2.76 -10.39 18.69
C LEU A 201 -4.29 -10.27 18.77
N LEU A 202 -4.99 -10.61 17.70
CA LEU A 202 -6.44 -10.45 17.56
C LEU A 202 -7.11 -11.77 17.17
N PRO A 203 -7.10 -12.78 18.05
CA PRO A 203 -7.75 -14.06 17.76
C PRO A 203 -9.26 -13.87 17.59
N GLY A 204 -9.83 -14.51 16.55
CA GLY A 204 -11.27 -14.47 16.27
C GLY A 204 -11.79 -13.18 15.65
N LYS A 205 -10.90 -12.24 15.29
CA LYS A 205 -11.21 -11.05 14.49
C LYS A 205 -10.91 -11.25 12.99
N ASP A 206 -10.54 -12.45 12.57
CA ASP A 206 -10.47 -12.77 11.15
C ASP A 206 -11.89 -12.72 10.54
N TYR A 207 -11.98 -12.23 9.31
CA TYR A 207 -13.26 -12.05 8.63
C TYR A 207 -14.08 -13.34 8.58
N GLU A 208 -13.46 -14.49 8.34
CA GLU A 208 -14.18 -15.77 8.28
C GLU A 208 -14.83 -16.13 9.61
N THR A 209 -14.12 -15.98 10.73
CA THR A 209 -14.65 -16.24 12.06
C THR A 209 -15.77 -15.27 12.41
N VAL A 210 -15.59 -13.98 12.11
CA VAL A 210 -16.63 -12.97 12.34
C VAL A 210 -17.87 -13.27 11.49
N ALA A 211 -17.71 -13.57 10.20
CA ALA A 211 -18.80 -13.90 9.29
C ALA A 211 -19.57 -15.16 9.76
N ARG A 212 -18.87 -16.20 10.21
CA ARG A 212 -19.51 -17.40 10.78
C ARG A 212 -20.28 -17.11 12.06
N SER A 213 -19.78 -16.21 12.91
CA SER A 213 -20.48 -15.81 14.15
C SER A 213 -21.72 -14.94 13.91
N GLN A 214 -21.74 -14.18 12.82
CA GLN A 214 -22.89 -13.37 12.40
C GLN A 214 -23.92 -14.16 11.59
N THR A 215 -23.54 -15.33 11.08
CA THR A 215 -24.50 -16.25 10.48
C THR A 215 -25.33 -16.82 11.62
N PRO A 216 -26.65 -16.59 11.69
CA PRO A 216 -27.49 -17.28 12.66
C PRO A 216 -27.21 -18.77 12.51
N ALA A 217 -26.95 -19.45 13.63
CA ALA A 217 -26.73 -20.89 13.65
C ALA A 217 -27.72 -21.54 12.68
N PRO A 218 -27.27 -22.45 11.78
CA PRO A 218 -28.14 -23.05 10.79
C PRO A 218 -29.39 -23.50 11.52
N HIS A 219 -30.51 -22.90 11.13
CA HIS A 219 -31.80 -23.01 11.78
C HIS A 219 -31.93 -24.35 12.49
N THR A 220 -32.05 -24.33 13.82
CA THR A 220 -32.80 -25.40 14.48
C THR A 220 -34.07 -25.54 13.64
N PRO A 221 -34.32 -26.70 13.01
CA PRO A 221 -35.44 -26.83 12.10
C PRO A 221 -36.68 -26.40 12.88
N PRO A 222 -37.63 -25.67 12.25
CA PRO A 222 -38.86 -25.27 12.91
C PRO A 222 -39.41 -26.53 13.58
N GLU A 223 -39.72 -26.46 14.88
CA GLU A 223 -40.33 -27.59 15.57
C GLU A 223 -41.51 -28.04 14.73
N LYS A 224 -41.32 -29.14 13.97
CA LYS A 224 -42.40 -29.71 13.15
C LYS A 224 -43.56 -29.89 14.10
N ALA A 225 -44.72 -29.33 13.73
CA ALA A 225 -45.92 -29.43 14.54
C ALA A 225 -46.13 -30.89 14.91
N THR A 226 -46.60 -31.17 16.12
CA THR A 226 -46.67 -32.54 16.64
C THR A 226 -47.52 -33.46 15.73
N SER A 227 -48.42 -32.88 14.94
CA SER A 227 -49.16 -33.56 13.85
C SER A 227 -48.24 -34.11 12.75
N ASP A 228 -47.22 -33.37 12.36
CA ASP A 228 -46.29 -33.73 11.29
C ASP A 228 -45.34 -34.83 11.76
N LYS A 229 -44.94 -34.80 13.04
CA LYS A 229 -44.15 -35.88 13.67
C LYS A 229 -44.95 -37.19 13.79
N LEU A 230 -46.25 -37.10 14.07
CA LEU A 230 -47.14 -38.26 14.09
C LEU A 230 -47.36 -38.84 12.69
N LYS A 231 -47.45 -37.97 11.68
CA LYS A 231 -47.57 -38.39 10.27
C LYS A 231 -46.30 -39.07 9.78
N GLU A 232 -45.13 -38.53 10.12
CA GLU A 232 -43.82 -39.11 9.79
C GLU A 232 -43.60 -40.47 10.46
N LEU A 233 -44.03 -40.65 11.72
CA LEU A 233 -44.05 -41.97 12.37
C LEU A 233 -44.97 -42.96 11.65
N SER A 234 -46.14 -42.51 11.20
CA SER A 234 -47.08 -43.36 10.45
C SER A 234 -46.51 -43.78 9.10
N ASP A 235 -45.82 -42.87 8.42
CA ASP A 235 -45.18 -43.14 7.13
C ASP A 235 -43.97 -44.09 7.31
N MET A 236 -43.22 -43.98 8.41
CA MET A 236 -42.13 -44.92 8.70
C MET A 236 -42.64 -46.34 8.99
N LEU A 237 -43.76 -46.48 9.69
CA LEU A 237 -44.39 -47.78 9.91
C LEU A 237 -44.94 -48.37 8.59
N ALA A 238 -45.59 -47.54 7.77
CA ALA A 238 -46.13 -47.96 6.48
C ALA A 238 -45.04 -48.42 5.49
N ASN A 239 -43.82 -47.90 5.64
CA ASN A 239 -42.65 -48.29 4.87
C ASN A 239 -41.81 -49.41 5.54
N GLU A 240 -42.34 -50.05 6.60
CA GLU A 240 -41.66 -51.12 7.38
C GLU A 240 -40.29 -50.72 7.96
N LEU A 241 -40.03 -49.41 8.11
CA LEU A 241 -38.77 -48.89 8.65
C LEU A 241 -38.69 -48.99 10.18
N ILE A 242 -39.84 -49.15 10.83
CA ILE A 242 -39.98 -49.36 12.27
C ILE A 242 -41.00 -50.46 12.53
N THR A 243 -40.87 -51.15 13.65
CA THR A 243 -41.83 -52.18 14.04
C THR A 243 -43.09 -51.57 14.68
N GLN A 244 -44.20 -52.32 14.67
CA GLN A 244 -45.47 -51.89 15.29
C GLN A 244 -45.30 -51.50 16.77
N GLN A 245 -44.43 -52.22 17.49
CA GLN A 245 -44.17 -51.99 18.90
C GLN A 245 -43.39 -50.68 19.14
N GLU A 246 -42.39 -50.39 18.31
CA GLU A 246 -41.62 -49.14 18.36
C GLU A 246 -42.48 -47.92 17.98
N TYR A 247 -43.39 -48.09 17.02
CA TYR A 247 -44.36 -47.07 16.65
C TYR A 247 -45.29 -46.72 17.82
N ASP A 248 -45.85 -47.72 18.50
CA ASP A 248 -46.80 -47.50 19.59
C ASP A 248 -46.14 -46.84 20.82
N GLU A 249 -44.89 -47.18 21.12
CA GLU A 249 -44.11 -46.54 22.20
C GLU A 249 -43.77 -45.09 21.86
N ALA A 250 -43.29 -44.82 20.64
CA ALA A 250 -42.97 -43.47 20.18
C ALA A 250 -44.21 -42.57 20.12
N ARG A 251 -45.34 -43.12 19.67
CA ARG A 251 -46.62 -42.41 19.61
C ARG A 251 -47.15 -42.07 21.01
N ARG A 252 -47.10 -42.99 21.97
CA ARG A 252 -47.52 -42.72 23.37
C ARG A 252 -46.67 -41.64 24.02
N SER A 253 -45.35 -41.67 23.79
CA SER A 253 -44.41 -40.64 24.24
C SER A 253 -44.76 -39.25 23.70
N LEU A 254 -45.08 -39.16 22.40
CA LEU A 254 -45.45 -37.92 21.73
C LEU A 254 -46.82 -37.38 22.20
N VAL A 255 -47.80 -38.24 22.43
CA VAL A 255 -49.12 -37.86 22.94
C VAL A 255 -49.07 -37.47 24.42
N ALA A 256 -48.24 -38.14 25.23
CA ALA A 256 -48.05 -37.78 26.64
C ALA A 256 -47.45 -36.37 26.80
N LYS A 257 -46.55 -35.98 25.90
CA LYS A 257 -45.98 -34.62 25.83
C LYS A 257 -46.97 -33.54 25.36
N LEU A 258 -48.11 -33.92 24.79
CA LEU A 258 -49.20 -33.00 24.42
C LEU A 258 -50.22 -32.78 25.54
N MET A 259 -50.24 -33.64 26.57
CA MET A 259 -51.17 -33.55 27.71
C MET A 259 -50.55 -32.94 28.98
N GLN A 260 -49.28 -32.54 28.93
CA GLN A 260 -48.62 -31.69 29.92
C GLN A 260 -48.65 -30.24 29.46
#